data_AF-A0A947K4V6-F1
#
_entry.id   AF-A0A947K4V6-F1
#
_cell.length_a   1.000
_cell.length_b   1.000
_cell.length_c   1.000
_cell.angle_alpha   90.00
_cell.angle_beta   90.00
_cell.angle_gamma   90.00
#
_symmetry.space_group_name_H-M   'P 1'
#
loop_
_entity.id
_entity.type
_entity.pdbx_description
1 polymer ?
#
loop_
_entity_poly.entity_id
_entity_poly.type
_entity_poly.pdbx_seq_one_letter_code
_entity_poly.pdbx_strand_id
1 'polypeptide(L)'
;MKSKSAKTLGVLWIAFFGLVFLALLVKGCGQSTNTGSGSVSSTIAFYTEASNTTPVFIPSARVTAASTWESGNTMYGVFYALREYLHPQDEGVIDRANLYRLLYDVETLLNAMSSEVVALATPEVIVPPFNFGNNATYETAVNDATNERAAAVITSGTTTRGIVTWIWRDTADPNHNEYGVLEASMNNATKDLSVDFIFCVDYNASDTLCDYNNRTKISGNSGTHAFEFVQTIAGATAVNSQLVGKGVSQGAGENFLLKIMNSNNDGFSSARYLVVSAEATETTLMNFDVSSEAFTDPASLSASVASYKDYVVNTPFFAFSDILSNTAALNAGNPQAGTIYLNY
;
A
#
# COMPACT_ATOMS: atom_id res chain seq x y z
N MET A 1 -0.24 51.41 36.36
CA MET A 1 1.16 51.39 35.86
C MET A 1 1.70 49.97 35.96
N LYS A 2 2.40 49.53 34.91
CA LYS A 2 3.07 48.24 34.67
C LYS A 2 2.28 47.16 33.91
N SER A 3 2.89 46.84 32.79
CA SER A 3 2.59 45.97 31.66
C SER A 3 3.28 44.60 31.76
N LYS A 4 2.94 43.73 30.80
CA LYS A 4 3.59 42.47 30.33
C LYS A 4 3.09 41.21 31.05
N SER A 5 2.87 40.06 30.39
CA SER A 5 3.38 39.59 29.09
C SER A 5 2.41 38.62 28.40
N ALA A 6 2.44 38.64 27.06
CA ALA A 6 1.88 37.63 26.17
C ALA A 6 2.49 36.23 26.40
N LYS A 7 1.66 35.19 26.30
CA LYS A 7 2.07 33.81 26.01
C LYS A 7 1.04 33.16 25.06
N THR A 8 1.48 33.07 23.81
CA THR A 8 1.40 31.92 22.89
C THR A 8 0.10 31.12 22.75
N LEU A 9 -0.50 31.29 21.56
CA LEU A 9 -1.31 30.32 20.83
C LEU A 9 -0.66 28.93 20.81
N GLY A 10 -1.48 27.88 20.86
CA GLY A 10 -1.06 26.53 20.49
C GLY A 10 -1.84 25.42 21.18
N VAL A 11 -3.18 25.41 21.09
CA VAL A 11 -3.98 24.20 21.38
C VAL A 11 -5.25 24.24 20.52
N LEU A 12 -5.19 23.62 19.35
CA LEU A 12 -6.34 23.14 18.59
C LEU A 12 -5.77 22.09 17.63
N TRP A 13 -6.37 20.89 17.54
CA TRP A 13 -6.16 19.79 16.57
C TRP A 13 -6.20 18.36 17.16
N ILE A 14 -6.85 18.13 18.30
CA ILE A 14 -7.06 16.75 18.80
C ILE A 14 -8.48 16.61 19.34
N ALA A 15 -9.48 16.47 18.46
CA ALA A 15 -10.83 15.99 18.82
C ALA A 15 -11.75 15.73 17.60
N PHE A 16 -11.27 15.24 16.45
CA PHE A 16 -12.15 14.99 15.29
C PHE A 16 -12.09 13.59 14.65
N PHE A 17 -11.31 12.66 15.19
CA PHE A 17 -11.10 11.34 14.55
C PHE A 17 -11.97 10.18 15.09
N GLY A 18 -12.92 10.44 16.00
CA GLY A 18 -13.50 9.35 16.80
C GLY A 18 -14.93 8.87 16.50
N LEU A 19 -15.75 9.54 15.67
CA LEU A 19 -17.20 9.31 15.79
C LEU A 19 -18.09 9.47 14.53
N VAL A 20 -17.55 9.42 13.32
CA VAL A 20 -18.37 9.47 12.08
C VAL A 20 -18.26 8.20 11.20
N PHE A 21 -17.42 7.22 11.57
CA PHE A 21 -17.10 6.08 10.70
C PHE A 21 -18.11 4.91 10.69
N LEU A 22 -19.35 5.09 11.17
CA LEU A 22 -20.29 3.97 11.40
C LEU A 22 -21.62 4.03 10.64
N ALA A 23 -21.75 4.72 9.50
CA ALA A 23 -23.07 4.82 8.86
C ALA A 23 -23.18 4.74 7.31
N LEU A 24 -22.12 4.51 6.51
CA LEU A 24 -22.26 4.60 5.03
C LEU A 24 -21.71 3.44 4.17
N LEU A 25 -21.35 2.30 4.76
CA LEU A 25 -20.79 1.14 4.02
C LEU A 25 -21.82 0.22 3.32
N VAL A 26 -22.76 0.75 2.51
CA VAL A 26 -23.72 -0.13 1.76
C VAL A 26 -23.87 0.17 0.26
N LYS A 27 -23.16 1.13 -0.37
CA LYS A 27 -23.39 1.39 -1.83
C LYS A 27 -22.20 1.50 -2.76
N GLY A 28 -20.98 1.17 -2.32
CA GLY A 28 -19.79 1.25 -3.17
C GLY A 28 -19.44 -0.01 -3.98
N CYS A 29 -19.96 -1.19 -3.61
CA CYS A 29 -19.74 -2.41 -4.41
C CYS A 29 -20.81 -2.50 -5.49
N GLY A 30 -20.43 -2.21 -6.74
CA GLY A 30 -21.24 -2.56 -7.90
C GLY A 30 -21.50 -4.06 -7.94
N GLN A 31 -22.67 -4.49 -7.46
CA GLN A 31 -23.21 -5.82 -7.75
C GLN A 31 -23.48 -5.90 -9.26
N SER A 32 -22.52 -6.43 -10.02
CA SER A 32 -22.80 -6.98 -11.34
C SER A 32 -23.51 -8.31 -11.17
N THR A 33 -24.82 -8.30 -11.38
CA THR A 33 -25.62 -9.52 -11.54
C THR A 33 -25.28 -10.16 -12.88
N ASN A 34 -24.36 -11.11 -12.92
CA ASN A 34 -24.18 -12.00 -14.06
C ASN A 34 -24.48 -13.46 -13.67
N THR A 35 -25.70 -13.87 -13.94
CA THR A 35 -26.10 -15.26 -14.11
C THR A 35 -25.46 -15.81 -15.39
N GLY A 36 -24.42 -16.64 -15.23
CA GLY A 36 -23.82 -17.43 -16.30
C GLY A 36 -23.06 -18.60 -15.72
N SER A 37 -23.69 -19.77 -15.66
CA SER A 37 -23.05 -21.01 -15.21
C SER A 37 -22.03 -21.48 -16.26
N GLY A 38 -20.75 -21.33 -15.96
CA GLY A 38 -19.66 -22.04 -16.60
C GLY A 38 -18.73 -22.55 -15.51
N SER A 39 -18.54 -23.87 -15.42
CA SER A 39 -17.62 -24.46 -14.44
C SER A 39 -16.19 -24.06 -14.78
N VAL A 40 -15.66 -23.06 -14.06
CA VAL A 40 -14.24 -22.72 -14.08
C VAL A 40 -13.56 -23.56 -13.01
N SER A 41 -12.51 -24.28 -13.40
CA SER A 41 -11.58 -24.98 -12.51
C SER A 41 -11.18 -24.06 -11.35
N SER A 42 -11.28 -24.53 -10.11
CA SER A 42 -11.06 -23.73 -8.90
C SER A 42 -9.58 -23.38 -8.75
N THR A 43 -9.12 -22.38 -9.48
CA THR A 43 -7.89 -21.66 -9.20
C THR A 43 -8.14 -20.86 -7.93
N ILE A 44 -7.46 -21.20 -6.83
CA ILE A 44 -7.45 -20.35 -5.64
C ILE A 44 -6.90 -18.98 -6.08
N ALA A 45 -7.64 -17.92 -5.76
CA ALA A 45 -7.25 -16.54 -6.08
C ALA A 45 -5.89 -16.23 -5.41
N PHE A 46 -5.05 -15.46 -6.09
CA PHE A 46 -3.69 -15.17 -5.67
C PHE A 46 -3.61 -14.56 -4.26
N TYR A 47 -4.51 -13.63 -3.95
CA TYR A 47 -4.70 -13.09 -2.61
C TYR A 47 -5.15 -14.18 -1.66
N THR A 48 -6.10 -15.03 -2.03
CA THR A 48 -6.58 -16.10 -1.16
C THR A 48 -5.44 -17.04 -0.75
N GLU A 49 -4.47 -17.29 -1.64
CA GLU A 49 -3.22 -17.98 -1.29
C GLU A 49 -2.39 -17.16 -0.29
N ALA A 50 -2.16 -15.87 -0.56
CA ALA A 50 -1.37 -15.00 0.31
C ALA A 50 -2.03 -14.71 1.68
N SER A 51 -3.35 -14.62 1.75
CA SER A 51 -4.14 -14.19 2.90
C SER A 51 -4.52 -15.34 3.82
N ASN A 52 -4.89 -16.50 3.28
CA ASN A 52 -5.41 -17.62 4.08
C ASN A 52 -4.40 -18.27 5.01
N THR A 53 -3.14 -17.86 4.95
CA THR A 53 -2.06 -18.55 5.64
C THR A 53 -1.06 -17.59 6.26
N THR A 54 -1.33 -16.29 6.36
CA THR A 54 -0.42 -15.35 7.04
C THR A 54 -0.60 -15.43 8.57
N PRO A 55 0.28 -16.05 9.37
CA PRO A 55 0.52 -15.55 10.70
C PRO A 55 1.46 -14.37 10.53
N VAL A 56 0.98 -13.14 10.70
CA VAL A 56 1.73 -12.17 11.48
C VAL A 56 0.67 -11.26 12.10
N PHE A 57 0.50 -11.41 13.40
CA PHE A 57 -0.50 -10.77 14.24
C PHE A 57 -1.95 -11.21 14.04
N ILE A 58 -2.28 -12.39 14.58
CA ILE A 58 -3.66 -12.68 14.97
C ILE A 58 -4.08 -11.55 15.93
N PRO A 59 -5.13 -10.76 15.60
CA PRO A 59 -5.64 -9.77 16.53
C PRO A 59 -5.98 -10.49 17.83
N SER A 60 -5.37 -10.06 18.93
CA SER A 60 -5.81 -10.54 20.23
C SER A 60 -7.31 -10.24 20.33
N ALA A 61 -8.14 -11.21 20.78
CA ALA A 61 -9.59 -11.05 20.85
C ALA A 61 -9.93 -9.65 21.40
N ARG A 62 -10.42 -8.76 20.51
CA ARG A 62 -10.36 -7.28 20.61
C ARG A 62 -10.02 -6.83 22.02
N VAL A 63 -8.73 -6.67 22.32
CA VAL A 63 -8.31 -6.23 23.65
C VAL A 63 -8.81 -4.80 23.81
N THR A 64 -9.96 -4.67 24.44
CA THR A 64 -10.46 -3.43 25.00
C THR A 64 -9.45 -2.98 26.05
N ALA A 65 -8.65 -1.96 25.68
CA ALA A 65 -7.74 -1.16 26.49
C ALA A 65 -6.23 -1.40 26.26
N ALA A 66 -5.72 -0.78 25.19
CA ALA A 66 -4.51 0.05 25.25
C ALA A 66 -4.71 1.24 24.31
N SER A 67 -5.13 2.40 24.84
CA SER A 67 -5.42 3.62 24.07
C SER A 67 -4.15 4.39 23.66
N THR A 68 -3.05 3.70 23.34
CA THR A 68 -1.74 4.32 23.06
C THR A 68 -0.95 3.68 21.93
N TRP A 69 -1.41 2.58 21.33
CA TRP A 69 -0.73 1.94 20.20
C TRP A 69 -1.50 2.22 18.89
N GLU A 70 -1.15 3.33 18.27
CA GLU A 70 -1.88 3.89 17.12
C GLU A 70 -0.92 4.39 16.03
N SER A 71 -1.50 4.95 14.96
CA SER A 71 -0.77 5.57 13.85
C SER A 71 0.27 6.58 14.36
N GLY A 72 1.52 6.41 13.95
CA GLY A 72 2.65 7.24 14.37
C GLY A 72 3.66 6.52 15.25
N ASN A 73 3.28 5.43 15.94
CA ASN A 73 4.23 4.52 16.57
C ASN A 73 4.92 3.65 15.51
N THR A 74 6.24 3.49 15.54
CA THR A 74 6.97 2.70 14.52
C THR A 74 6.53 1.25 14.49
N MET A 75 6.35 0.62 15.65
CA MET A 75 5.95 -0.79 15.71
C MET A 75 4.50 -0.99 15.32
N TYR A 76 3.64 0.00 15.53
CA TYR A 76 2.30 0.00 14.94
C TYR A 76 2.37 0.05 13.41
N GLY A 77 3.27 0.85 12.83
CA GLY A 77 3.47 0.89 11.38
C GLY A 77 3.93 -0.47 10.82
N VAL A 78 4.88 -1.13 11.49
CA VAL A 78 5.31 -2.49 11.12
C VAL A 78 4.16 -3.48 11.26
N PHE A 79 3.43 -3.44 12.36
CA PHE A 79 2.24 -4.26 12.58
C PHE A 79 1.22 -4.06 11.45
N TYR A 80 0.87 -2.82 11.16
CA TYR A 80 -0.15 -2.47 10.19
C TYR A 80 0.25 -2.88 8.78
N ALA A 81 1.52 -2.75 8.40
CA ALA A 81 2.01 -3.19 7.09
C ALA A 81 1.88 -4.71 6.90
N LEU A 82 2.13 -5.49 7.96
CA LEU A 82 2.25 -6.95 7.90
C LEU A 82 1.07 -7.72 8.49
N ARG A 83 0.08 -7.06 9.11
CA ARG A 83 -1.09 -7.74 9.67
C ARG A 83 -1.91 -8.42 8.58
N GLU A 84 -2.56 -9.51 8.93
CA GLU A 84 -3.54 -10.15 8.07
C GLU A 84 -4.65 -9.15 7.69
N TYR A 85 -5.07 -9.24 6.43
CA TYR A 85 -6.28 -8.60 5.92
C TYR A 85 -7.30 -9.70 5.63
N LEU A 86 -8.50 -9.57 6.19
CA LEU A 86 -9.60 -10.51 6.02
C LEU A 86 -10.77 -9.82 5.32
N HIS A 87 -10.96 -10.11 4.04
CA HIS A 87 -12.13 -9.67 3.30
C HIS A 87 -13.36 -10.57 3.60
N PRO A 88 -14.55 -10.01 3.88
CA PRO A 88 -14.91 -8.58 3.90
C PRO A 88 -14.80 -7.90 5.28
N GLN A 89 -14.33 -8.61 6.31
CA GLN A 89 -14.37 -8.15 7.70
C GLN A 89 -13.57 -6.87 7.95
N ASP A 90 -12.44 -6.70 7.26
CA ASP A 90 -11.52 -5.57 7.41
C ASP A 90 -11.75 -4.43 6.40
N GLU A 91 -12.79 -4.54 5.56
CA GLU A 91 -13.17 -3.48 4.63
C GLU A 91 -13.52 -2.17 5.35
N GLY A 92 -12.91 -1.07 4.90
CA GLY A 92 -13.06 0.26 5.52
C GLY A 92 -12.30 0.44 6.84
N VAL A 93 -11.57 -0.57 7.32
CA VAL A 93 -10.72 -0.49 8.52
C VAL A 93 -9.24 -0.55 8.16
N ILE A 94 -8.89 -1.42 7.20
CA ILE A 94 -7.53 -1.57 6.69
C ILE A 94 -7.45 -0.96 5.29
N ASP A 95 -6.50 -0.05 5.11
CA ASP A 95 -6.20 0.62 3.85
C ASP A 95 -5.01 -0.03 3.11
N ARG A 96 -4.63 0.58 1.97
CA ARG A 96 -3.57 0.08 1.07
C ARG A 96 -2.14 0.28 1.60
N ALA A 97 -1.95 0.81 2.81
CA ALA A 97 -0.66 0.74 3.50
C ALA A 97 -0.39 -0.65 4.09
N ASN A 98 -1.43 -1.49 4.24
CA ASN A 98 -1.25 -2.91 4.50
C ASN A 98 -0.89 -3.67 3.21
N LEU A 99 0.13 -4.51 3.26
CA LEU A 99 0.62 -5.22 2.07
C LEU A 99 -0.41 -6.21 1.52
N TYR A 100 -1.11 -6.95 2.39
CA TYR A 100 -2.07 -7.97 1.95
C TYR A 100 -3.36 -7.36 1.40
N ARG A 101 -3.80 -6.23 1.96
CA ARG A 101 -4.86 -5.42 1.37
C ARG A 101 -4.46 -4.93 -0.02
N LEU A 102 -3.23 -4.43 -0.18
CA LEU A 102 -2.75 -4.00 -1.49
C LEU A 102 -2.74 -5.17 -2.49
N LEU A 103 -2.24 -6.34 -2.10
CA LEU A 103 -2.26 -7.53 -2.96
C LEU A 103 -3.68 -7.97 -3.35
N TYR A 104 -4.64 -7.89 -2.42
CA TYR A 104 -6.07 -8.13 -2.70
C TYR A 104 -6.62 -7.18 -3.76
N ASP A 105 -6.39 -5.88 -3.57
CA ASP A 105 -6.88 -4.86 -4.48
C ASP A 105 -6.22 -4.99 -5.86
N VAL A 106 -4.91 -5.28 -5.92
CA VAL A 106 -4.19 -5.52 -7.18
C VAL A 106 -4.82 -6.66 -7.97
N GLU A 107 -5.08 -7.79 -7.32
CA GLU A 107 -5.69 -8.93 -7.99
C GLU A 107 -7.09 -8.57 -8.51
N THR A 108 -7.91 -7.96 -7.65
CA THR A 108 -9.30 -7.63 -7.98
C THR A 108 -9.38 -6.58 -9.10
N LEU A 109 -8.54 -5.53 -9.03
CA LEU A 109 -8.47 -4.49 -10.05
C LEU A 109 -7.95 -5.04 -11.37
N LEU A 110 -6.83 -5.79 -11.38
CA LEU A 110 -6.30 -6.35 -12.62
C LEU A 110 -7.27 -7.33 -13.28
N ASN A 111 -7.94 -8.18 -12.50
CA ASN A 111 -8.93 -9.11 -13.03
C ASN A 111 -10.14 -8.38 -13.62
N ALA A 112 -10.66 -7.35 -12.93
CA ALA A 112 -11.73 -6.52 -13.44
C ALA A 112 -11.32 -5.82 -14.75
N MET A 113 -10.16 -5.15 -14.76
CA MET A 113 -9.69 -4.38 -15.92
C MET A 113 -9.37 -5.27 -17.12
N SER A 114 -8.87 -6.49 -16.89
CA SER A 114 -8.63 -7.47 -17.96
C SER A 114 -9.90 -7.80 -18.76
N SER A 115 -11.08 -7.66 -18.16
CA SER A 115 -12.36 -7.88 -18.83
C SER A 115 -12.92 -6.65 -19.56
N GLU A 116 -12.34 -5.47 -19.32
CA GLU A 116 -12.83 -4.19 -19.84
C GLU A 116 -11.93 -3.57 -20.91
N VAL A 117 -10.64 -3.93 -20.95
CA VAL A 117 -9.70 -3.46 -21.98
C VAL A 117 -10.11 -3.91 -23.38
N VAL A 118 -9.86 -3.05 -24.36
CA VAL A 118 -10.12 -3.32 -25.79
C VAL A 118 -8.82 -3.28 -26.57
N ALA A 119 -8.79 -3.96 -27.72
CA ALA A 119 -7.63 -3.98 -28.60
C ALA A 119 -7.30 -2.57 -29.13
N LEU A 120 -6.02 -2.21 -29.10
CA LEU A 120 -5.49 -1.01 -29.72
C LEU A 120 -5.37 -1.21 -31.24
N ALA A 121 -5.47 -0.12 -32.01
CA ALA A 121 -5.28 -0.17 -33.46
C ALA A 121 -3.84 -0.58 -33.82
N THR A 122 -2.88 -0.17 -32.99
CA THR A 122 -1.46 -0.51 -33.05
C THR A 122 -0.94 -0.79 -31.65
N PRO A 123 -0.12 -1.83 -31.43
CA PRO A 123 0.54 -2.03 -30.14
C PRO A 123 1.43 -0.82 -29.79
N GLU A 124 1.32 -0.34 -28.56
CA GLU A 124 1.93 0.93 -28.13
C GLU A 124 2.70 0.78 -26.82
N VAL A 125 3.79 1.53 -26.69
CA VAL A 125 4.48 1.65 -25.39
C VAL A 125 3.72 2.66 -24.56
N ILE A 126 3.02 2.17 -23.55
CA ILE A 126 2.22 3.01 -22.67
C ILE A 126 3.09 3.53 -21.54
N VAL A 127 3.15 4.86 -21.44
CA VAL A 127 3.97 5.53 -20.42
C VAL A 127 3.06 5.94 -19.26
N PRO A 128 3.23 5.32 -18.06
CA PRO A 128 2.51 5.76 -16.88
C PRO A 128 2.95 7.18 -16.47
N PRO A 129 2.10 7.94 -15.76
CA PRO A 129 2.46 9.27 -15.25
C PRO A 129 3.62 9.24 -14.25
N PHE A 130 4.01 8.05 -13.79
CA PHE A 130 5.18 7.81 -12.94
C PHE A 130 6.08 6.77 -13.58
N ASN A 131 7.37 7.04 -13.62
CA ASN A 131 8.33 6.08 -14.15
C ASN A 131 8.55 4.95 -13.14
N PHE A 132 7.94 3.80 -13.40
CA PHE A 132 8.15 2.57 -12.65
C PHE A 132 9.41 1.79 -13.06
N GLY A 133 10.14 2.28 -14.07
CA GLY A 133 11.38 1.70 -14.59
C GLY A 133 11.17 0.58 -15.61
N ASN A 134 9.91 0.23 -15.91
CA ASN A 134 9.57 -0.79 -16.87
C ASN A 134 8.73 -0.20 -18.00
N ASN A 135 9.20 -0.32 -19.24
CA ASN A 135 8.39 -0.04 -20.42
C ASN A 135 7.89 -1.38 -20.98
N ALA A 136 6.60 -1.45 -21.31
CA ALA A 136 6.00 -2.59 -21.99
C ALA A 136 5.21 -2.09 -23.20
N THR A 137 5.16 -2.92 -24.25
CA THR A 137 4.24 -2.70 -25.37
C THR A 137 2.93 -3.39 -25.04
N TYR A 138 1.85 -2.62 -25.02
CA TYR A 138 0.49 -3.08 -24.74
C TYR A 138 -0.28 -3.22 -26.05
N GLU A 139 -1.10 -4.26 -26.13
CA GLU A 139 -2.02 -4.49 -27.25
C GLU A 139 -3.47 -4.15 -26.87
N THR A 140 -3.74 -4.00 -25.57
CA THR A 140 -5.07 -3.68 -25.06
C THR A 140 -5.01 -2.58 -24.01
N ALA A 141 -5.95 -1.65 -24.08
CA ALA A 141 -6.13 -0.59 -23.10
C ALA A 141 -7.58 -0.10 -23.04
N VAL A 142 -7.89 0.68 -22.01
CA VAL A 142 -9.14 1.41 -21.85
C VAL A 142 -8.90 2.69 -21.09
N ASN A 143 -9.54 3.77 -21.55
CA ASN A 143 -9.69 5.03 -20.83
C ASN A 143 -11.18 5.17 -20.48
N ASP A 144 -11.57 4.75 -19.27
CA ASP A 144 -12.95 4.78 -18.78
C ASP A 144 -13.23 6.09 -18.05
N ALA A 145 -13.69 7.08 -18.82
CA ALA A 145 -14.05 8.40 -18.31
C ALA A 145 -15.20 8.36 -17.29
N THR A 146 -16.06 7.32 -17.32
CA THR A 146 -17.25 7.26 -16.45
C THR A 146 -16.87 6.93 -15.03
N ASN A 147 -15.93 5.99 -14.86
CA ASN A 147 -15.43 5.57 -13.55
C ASN A 147 -14.07 6.18 -13.21
N GLU A 148 -13.64 7.21 -13.96
CA GLU A 148 -12.39 7.96 -13.78
C GLU A 148 -11.16 7.07 -13.61
N ARG A 149 -11.06 6.05 -14.47
CA ARG A 149 -9.98 5.05 -14.44
C ARG A 149 -9.43 4.78 -15.83
N ALA A 150 -8.20 4.34 -15.90
CA ALA A 150 -7.62 3.81 -17.12
C ALA A 150 -6.82 2.54 -16.81
N ALA A 151 -6.74 1.66 -17.80
CA ALA A 151 -5.97 0.44 -17.67
C ALA A 151 -5.36 0.03 -18.99
N ALA A 152 -4.20 -0.61 -18.92
CA ALA A 152 -3.60 -1.32 -20.02
C ALA A 152 -3.11 -2.67 -19.51
N VAL A 153 -3.43 -3.74 -20.24
CA VAL A 153 -3.18 -5.11 -19.78
C VAL A 153 -2.52 -5.92 -20.89
N ILE A 154 -1.58 -6.76 -20.47
CA ILE A 154 -0.94 -7.79 -21.29
C ILE A 154 -1.16 -9.12 -20.58
N THR A 155 -1.75 -10.08 -21.29
CA THR A 155 -1.89 -11.45 -20.80
C THR A 155 -1.07 -12.37 -21.70
N SER A 156 -0.07 -13.02 -21.13
CA SER A 156 0.81 -13.98 -21.82
C SER A 156 0.85 -15.28 -21.06
N GLY A 157 0.12 -16.28 -21.55
CA GLY A 157 0.00 -17.58 -20.88
C GLY A 157 -0.65 -17.42 -19.51
N THR A 158 0.09 -17.72 -18.44
CA THR A 158 -0.39 -17.61 -17.04
C THR A 158 0.02 -16.31 -16.37
N THR A 159 0.68 -15.40 -17.09
CA THR A 159 1.11 -14.10 -16.56
C THR A 159 0.18 -13.01 -17.06
N THR A 160 -0.37 -12.25 -16.11
CA THR A 160 -1.06 -10.98 -16.38
C THR A 160 -0.15 -9.85 -15.90
N ARG A 161 0.06 -8.84 -16.74
CA ARG A 161 0.71 -7.59 -16.37
C ARG A 161 -0.20 -6.44 -16.74
N GLY A 162 -0.32 -5.44 -15.89
CA GLY A 162 -1.11 -4.26 -16.21
C GLY A 162 -0.62 -3.00 -15.53
N ILE A 163 -0.98 -1.88 -16.13
CA ILE A 163 -0.96 -0.57 -15.50
C ILE A 163 -2.41 -0.17 -15.29
N VAL A 164 -2.75 0.29 -14.09
CA VAL A 164 -4.08 0.76 -13.73
C VAL A 164 -3.95 2.11 -13.04
N THR A 165 -4.80 3.05 -13.42
CA THR A 165 -4.92 4.36 -12.78
C THR A 165 -6.36 4.59 -12.38
N TRP A 166 -6.58 5.32 -11.30
CA TRP A 166 -7.93 5.68 -10.86
C TRP A 166 -7.95 7.00 -10.10
N ILE A 167 -9.12 7.60 -10.13
CA ILE A 167 -9.54 8.62 -9.19
C ILE A 167 -10.78 8.08 -8.50
N TRP A 168 -10.77 8.11 -7.17
CA TRP A 168 -11.96 7.87 -6.38
C TRP A 168 -12.38 9.18 -5.72
N ARG A 169 -13.65 9.53 -5.87
CA ARG A 169 -14.24 10.73 -5.28
C ARG A 169 -15.19 10.34 -4.18
N ASP A 170 -15.02 10.93 -3.01
CA ASP A 170 -15.97 10.73 -1.94
C ASP A 170 -17.25 11.52 -2.23
N THR A 171 -18.33 10.80 -2.55
CA THR A 171 -19.64 11.43 -2.79
C THR A 171 -20.21 12.13 -1.55
N ALA A 172 -19.76 11.76 -0.35
CA ALA A 172 -20.18 12.39 0.90
C ALA A 172 -19.31 13.61 1.27
N ASP A 173 -18.06 13.67 0.79
CA ASP A 173 -17.15 14.79 0.98
C ASP A 173 -16.45 15.18 -0.34
N PRO A 174 -16.94 16.21 -1.06
CA PRO A 174 -16.36 16.59 -2.35
C PRO A 174 -14.93 17.15 -2.25
N ASN A 175 -14.42 17.41 -1.04
CA ASN A 175 -13.03 17.82 -0.86
C ASN A 175 -12.08 16.61 -0.71
N HIS A 176 -12.62 15.41 -0.61
CA HIS A 176 -11.88 14.17 -0.38
C HIS A 176 -11.77 13.37 -1.67
N ASN A 177 -10.57 13.30 -2.23
CA ASN A 177 -10.26 12.50 -3.42
C ASN A 177 -9.07 11.57 -3.17
N GLU A 178 -9.14 10.36 -3.69
CA GLU A 178 -8.01 9.43 -3.76
C GLU A 178 -7.54 9.30 -5.20
N TYR A 179 -6.23 9.31 -5.40
CA TYR A 179 -5.57 9.15 -6.68
C TYR A 179 -4.62 7.96 -6.60
N GLY A 180 -4.74 7.02 -7.53
CA GLY A 180 -3.90 5.82 -7.54
C GLY A 180 -3.31 5.52 -8.90
N VAL A 181 -2.08 5.02 -8.87
CA VAL A 181 -1.35 4.50 -10.02
C VAL A 181 -0.68 3.21 -9.60
N LEU A 182 -0.97 2.14 -10.33
CA LEU A 182 -0.49 0.80 -10.08
C LEU A 182 0.12 0.24 -11.36
N GLU A 183 1.35 -0.26 -11.29
CA GLU A 183 1.86 -1.26 -12.23
C GLU A 183 2.02 -2.59 -11.49
N ALA A 184 1.47 -3.66 -12.04
CA ALA A 184 1.60 -4.98 -11.43
C ALA A 184 1.73 -6.10 -12.47
N SER A 185 2.40 -7.17 -12.07
CA SER A 185 2.48 -8.43 -12.81
C SER A 185 2.28 -9.60 -11.85
N MET A 186 1.46 -10.56 -12.25
CA MET A 186 1.17 -11.77 -11.49
C MET A 186 1.23 -12.98 -12.41
N ASN A 187 1.91 -14.05 -11.98
CA ASN A 187 1.91 -15.34 -12.66
C ASN A 187 1.08 -16.35 -11.88
N ASN A 188 -0.06 -16.76 -12.42
CA ASN A 188 -0.98 -17.68 -11.76
C ASN A 188 -0.44 -19.11 -11.60
N ALA A 189 0.56 -19.51 -12.41
CA ALA A 189 1.17 -20.82 -12.31
C ALA A 189 2.31 -20.86 -11.29
N THR A 190 3.24 -19.90 -11.34
CA THR A 190 4.39 -19.88 -10.43
C THR A 190 4.08 -19.17 -9.12
N LYS A 191 3.00 -18.39 -9.06
CA LYS A 191 2.59 -17.53 -7.93
C LYS A 191 3.52 -16.34 -7.69
N ASP A 192 4.38 -16.04 -8.66
CA ASP A 192 5.25 -14.85 -8.60
C ASP A 192 4.44 -13.57 -8.83
N LEU A 193 4.82 -12.51 -8.12
CA LEU A 193 4.22 -11.20 -8.20
C LEU A 193 5.27 -10.09 -8.26
N SER A 194 4.89 -8.99 -8.89
CA SER A 194 5.55 -7.71 -8.75
C SER A 194 4.49 -6.63 -8.75
N VAL A 195 4.55 -5.71 -7.78
CA VAL A 195 3.62 -4.61 -7.58
C VAL A 195 4.43 -3.35 -7.38
N ASP A 196 4.06 -2.32 -8.11
CA ASP A 196 4.65 -1.00 -8.05
C ASP A 196 3.52 0.03 -7.96
N PHE A 197 3.31 0.58 -6.77
CA PHE A 197 2.08 1.27 -6.40
C PHE A 197 2.37 2.65 -5.80
N ILE A 198 1.60 3.63 -6.25
CA ILE A 198 1.55 4.97 -5.68
C ILE A 198 0.08 5.29 -5.45
N PHE A 199 -0.25 5.76 -4.24
CA PHE A 199 -1.48 6.51 -4.06
C PHE A 199 -1.29 7.73 -3.21
N CYS A 200 -2.20 8.67 -3.40
CA CYS A 200 -2.34 9.82 -2.54
C CYS A 200 -3.81 10.08 -2.23
N VAL A 201 -4.05 10.70 -1.09
CA VAL A 201 -5.36 11.20 -0.67
C VAL A 201 -5.21 12.71 -0.46
N ASP A 202 -6.12 13.44 -1.07
CA ASP A 202 -6.30 14.88 -0.93
C ASP A 202 -7.58 15.09 -0.12
N TYR A 203 -7.46 15.66 1.08
CA TYR A 203 -8.59 16.04 1.94
C TYR A 203 -8.99 17.50 1.72
N ASN A 204 -8.28 18.23 0.86
CA ASN A 204 -8.56 19.61 0.51
C ASN A 204 -8.42 19.85 -0.99
N ALA A 205 -9.42 19.39 -1.76
CA ALA A 205 -9.50 19.57 -3.21
C ALA A 205 -9.48 21.05 -3.72
N SER A 206 -9.38 22.04 -2.82
CA SER A 206 -9.15 23.44 -3.19
C SER A 206 -7.68 23.75 -3.52
N ASP A 207 -6.75 22.87 -3.19
CA ASP A 207 -5.35 22.96 -3.60
C ASP A 207 -4.92 21.73 -4.42
N THR A 208 -3.62 21.44 -4.47
CA THR A 208 -3.06 20.33 -5.27
C THR A 208 -2.15 19.42 -4.46
N LEU A 209 -2.00 19.69 -3.16
CA LEU A 209 -1.15 18.92 -2.26
C LEU A 209 -1.90 17.66 -1.85
N CYS A 210 -1.20 16.52 -1.83
CA CYS A 210 -1.78 15.33 -1.25
C CYS A 210 -1.45 15.28 0.25
N ASP A 211 -2.47 15.24 1.10
CA ASP A 211 -2.35 15.21 2.55
C ASP A 211 -1.80 13.89 3.09
N TYR A 212 -2.10 12.80 2.39
CA TYR A 212 -1.60 11.46 2.71
C TYR A 212 -1.08 10.79 1.45
N ASN A 213 0.06 10.14 1.56
CA ASN A 213 0.74 9.52 0.43
C ASN A 213 1.30 8.18 0.86
N ASN A 214 1.18 7.18 -0.02
CA ASN A 214 1.89 5.93 0.13
C ASN A 214 2.52 5.52 -1.21
N ARG A 215 3.79 5.17 -1.12
CA ARG A 215 4.57 4.60 -2.19
C ARG A 215 5.03 3.21 -1.77
N THR A 216 4.60 2.19 -2.48
CA THR A 216 4.96 0.81 -2.18
C THR A 216 5.47 0.08 -3.42
N LYS A 217 6.56 -0.67 -3.28
CA LYS A 217 6.99 -1.72 -4.22
C LYS A 217 6.99 -3.05 -3.48
N ILE A 218 6.47 -4.11 -4.09
CA ILE A 218 6.47 -5.47 -3.56
C ILE A 218 6.86 -6.42 -4.69
N SER A 219 7.75 -7.36 -4.41
CA SER A 219 8.01 -8.53 -5.25
C SER A 219 8.03 -9.77 -4.37
N GLY A 220 7.67 -10.91 -4.93
CA GLY A 220 7.64 -12.13 -4.15
C GLY A 220 6.85 -13.25 -4.79
N ASN A 221 6.52 -14.23 -3.95
CA ASN A 221 5.78 -15.41 -4.35
C ASN A 221 4.70 -15.71 -3.31
N SER A 222 3.44 -15.70 -3.71
CA SER A 222 2.32 -15.94 -2.79
C SER A 222 2.18 -17.41 -2.38
N GLY A 223 2.74 -18.35 -3.14
CA GLY A 223 2.74 -19.78 -2.78
C GLY A 223 3.80 -20.14 -1.74
N THR A 224 4.95 -19.45 -1.73
CA THR A 224 6.02 -19.64 -0.73
C THR A 224 6.02 -18.58 0.36
N HIS A 225 5.17 -17.55 0.24
CA HIS A 225 5.06 -16.44 1.18
C HIS A 225 6.36 -15.65 1.36
N ALA A 226 7.24 -15.74 0.37
CA ALA A 226 8.49 -15.01 0.35
C ALA A 226 8.26 -13.68 -0.33
N PHE A 227 8.41 -12.58 0.41
CA PHE A 227 8.20 -11.24 -0.10
C PHE A 227 9.39 -10.35 0.20
N GLU A 228 9.61 -9.40 -0.68
CA GLU A 228 10.46 -8.25 -0.44
C GLU A 228 9.67 -6.99 -0.81
N PHE A 229 9.83 -5.93 -0.04
CA PHE A 229 9.09 -4.70 -0.26
C PHE A 229 9.86 -3.47 0.17
N VAL A 230 9.46 -2.33 -0.40
CA VAL A 230 9.82 -0.99 0.04
C VAL A 230 8.53 -0.21 0.16
N GLN A 231 8.31 0.44 1.30
CA GLN A 231 7.15 1.26 1.57
C GLN A 231 7.57 2.60 2.15
N THR A 232 6.89 3.67 1.76
CA THR A 232 7.04 4.99 2.34
C THR A 232 5.69 5.65 2.46
N ILE A 233 5.37 6.10 3.67
CA ILE A 233 4.18 6.87 4.00
C ILE A 233 4.62 8.30 4.28
N ALA A 234 3.95 9.27 3.68
CA ALA A 234 4.27 10.68 3.81
C ALA A 234 3.00 11.53 3.93
N GLY A 235 3.12 12.64 4.65
CA GLY A 235 2.10 13.69 4.63
C GLY A 235 2.36 14.68 3.48
N ALA A 236 1.68 15.83 3.53
CA ALA A 236 1.81 16.89 2.52
C ALA A 236 3.23 17.45 2.33
N THR A 237 4.08 17.43 3.37
CA THR A 237 5.38 18.12 3.33
C THR A 237 6.57 17.30 3.80
N ALA A 238 6.34 16.10 4.34
CA ALA A 238 7.39 15.28 4.90
C ALA A 238 7.05 13.80 4.86
N VAL A 239 8.09 12.98 4.79
CA VAL A 239 7.99 11.54 5.03
C VAL A 239 7.71 11.31 6.52
N ASN A 240 6.80 10.39 6.81
CA ASN A 240 6.38 10.01 8.16
C ASN A 240 6.99 8.67 8.58
N SER A 241 6.96 7.68 7.69
CA SER A 241 7.40 6.31 7.96
C SER A 241 7.98 5.66 6.70
N GLN A 242 9.04 4.89 6.87
CA GLN A 242 9.68 4.15 5.78
C GLN A 242 10.06 2.75 6.25
N LEU A 243 9.76 1.76 5.40
CA LEU A 243 10.03 0.36 5.63
C LEU A 243 10.69 -0.24 4.39
N VAL A 244 11.73 -1.04 4.60
CA VAL A 244 12.24 -2.00 3.62
C VAL A 244 12.18 -3.35 4.31
N GLY A 245 11.54 -4.33 3.69
CA GLY A 245 11.40 -5.66 4.26
C GLY A 245 11.77 -6.75 3.28
N LYS A 246 12.29 -7.86 3.82
CA LYS A 246 12.41 -9.13 3.09
C LYS A 246 12.31 -10.30 4.05
N GLY A 247 11.58 -11.34 3.65
CA GLY A 247 11.42 -12.52 4.47
C GLY A 247 10.29 -13.43 4.01
N VAL A 248 9.95 -14.38 4.87
CA VAL A 248 8.83 -15.30 4.68
C VAL A 248 7.77 -14.99 5.73
N SER A 249 6.52 -14.82 5.28
CA SER A 249 5.43 -14.34 6.14
C SER A 249 4.68 -15.40 6.92
N GLN A 250 5.10 -16.65 6.84
CA GLN A 250 4.44 -17.74 7.54
C GLN A 250 5.40 -18.89 7.85
N GLY A 251 5.03 -19.68 8.84
CA GLY A 251 5.72 -20.93 9.15
C GLY A 251 6.66 -20.81 10.36
N ALA A 252 6.77 -21.91 11.09
CA ALA A 252 7.59 -21.96 12.30
C ALA A 252 9.07 -21.71 11.96
N GLY A 253 9.70 -20.79 12.70
CA GLY A 253 11.09 -20.42 12.49
C GLY A 253 11.36 -19.48 11.31
N GLU A 254 10.33 -19.11 10.54
CA GLU A 254 10.46 -18.11 9.48
C GLU A 254 10.49 -16.69 10.05
N ASN A 255 11.13 -15.77 9.32
CA ASN A 255 11.35 -14.40 9.79
C ASN A 255 11.25 -13.39 8.64
N PHE A 256 10.90 -12.16 9.00
CA PHE A 256 11.16 -10.96 8.23
C PHE A 256 12.30 -10.15 8.83
N LEU A 257 13.22 -9.73 7.97
CA LEU A 257 14.15 -8.67 8.28
C LEU A 257 13.58 -7.35 7.74
N LEU A 258 13.51 -6.36 8.62
CA LEU A 258 13.02 -5.03 8.33
C LEU A 258 14.10 -4.00 8.59
N LYS A 259 14.22 -3.02 7.71
CA LYS A 259 14.93 -1.76 7.90
C LYS A 259 13.88 -0.67 7.99
N ILE A 260 13.91 0.08 9.08
CA ILE A 260 12.85 1.03 9.44
C ILE A 260 13.43 2.43 9.67
N MET A 261 12.68 3.44 9.28
CA MET A 261 12.95 4.86 9.58
C MET A 261 11.63 5.55 9.91
N ASN A 262 11.56 6.23 11.05
CA ASN A 262 10.40 7.01 11.45
C ASN A 262 10.88 8.37 11.96
N SER A 263 10.39 9.42 11.32
CA SER A 263 10.75 10.83 11.55
C SER A 263 9.87 11.51 12.60
N ASN A 264 8.73 10.93 12.97
CA ASN A 264 7.67 11.65 13.67
C ASN A 264 7.69 11.48 15.19
N ASN A 265 7.89 10.25 15.72
CA ASN A 265 7.64 10.00 17.15
C ASN A 265 8.76 9.28 17.91
N ASP A 266 9.44 8.31 17.30
CA ASP A 266 10.41 7.47 18.03
C ASP A 266 11.86 8.02 18.00
N GLY A 267 12.06 9.18 17.34
CA GLY A 267 13.22 10.05 17.55
C GLY A 267 14.57 9.53 17.06
N PHE A 268 14.61 8.45 16.26
CA PHE A 268 15.86 7.96 15.69
C PHE A 268 16.13 8.55 14.30
N SER A 269 17.27 9.23 14.16
CA SER A 269 17.71 9.89 12.93
C SER A 269 18.45 8.98 11.94
N SER A 270 18.59 7.69 12.27
CA SER A 270 19.31 6.69 11.50
C SER A 270 18.50 5.41 11.41
N ALA A 271 18.56 4.71 10.28
CA ALA A 271 17.85 3.46 10.09
C ALA A 271 18.10 2.46 11.23
N ARG A 272 17.05 1.71 11.59
CA ARG A 272 17.08 0.61 12.55
C ARG A 272 16.74 -0.69 11.83
N TYR A 273 17.25 -1.80 12.34
CA TYR A 273 16.97 -3.13 11.80
C TYR A 273 16.26 -3.98 12.82
N LEU A 274 15.25 -4.71 12.36
CA LEU A 274 14.32 -5.45 13.18
C LEU A 274 14.16 -6.84 12.55
N VAL A 275 14.22 -7.88 13.39
CA VAL A 275 13.86 -9.24 12.98
C VAL A 275 12.51 -9.56 13.60
N VAL A 276 11.49 -9.76 12.76
CA VAL A 276 10.15 -10.19 13.19
C VAL A 276 10.00 -11.66 12.84
N SER A 277 9.71 -12.48 13.84
CA SER A 277 9.28 -13.87 13.58
C SER A 277 7.94 -13.87 12.86
N ALA A 278 7.76 -14.78 11.90
CA ALA A 278 6.45 -15.05 11.31
C ALA A 278 5.43 -15.53 12.36
N GLU A 279 5.86 -15.93 13.56
CA GLU A 279 4.95 -16.30 14.66
C GLU A 279 4.67 -15.14 15.62
N ALA A 280 5.16 -13.92 15.33
CA ALA A 280 4.95 -12.76 16.19
C ALA A 280 3.46 -12.39 16.30
N THR A 281 3.04 -12.05 17.52
CA THR A 281 1.68 -11.61 17.83
C THR A 281 1.60 -10.09 17.98
N GLU A 282 0.39 -9.54 17.91
CA GLU A 282 0.13 -8.12 18.15
C GLU A 282 0.81 -7.65 19.45
N THR A 283 0.61 -8.43 20.52
CA THR A 283 1.23 -8.23 21.84
C THR A 283 2.76 -8.27 21.78
N THR A 284 3.35 -9.11 20.92
CA THR A 284 4.80 -9.17 20.74
C THR A 284 5.34 -7.84 20.22
N LEU A 285 4.71 -7.25 19.21
CA LEU A 285 5.16 -5.95 18.69
C LEU A 285 4.80 -4.77 19.58
N MET A 286 3.64 -4.82 20.23
CA MET A 286 3.22 -3.75 21.15
C MET A 286 4.22 -3.57 22.29
N ASN A 287 4.87 -4.66 22.73
CA ASN A 287 5.88 -4.63 23.77
C ASN A 287 7.31 -4.45 23.25
N PHE A 288 7.51 -4.36 21.93
CA PHE A 288 8.85 -4.21 21.33
C PHE A 288 9.33 -2.77 21.46
N ASP A 289 10.42 -2.56 22.20
CA ASP A 289 11.08 -1.27 22.35
C ASP A 289 12.15 -1.10 21.26
N VAL A 290 11.81 -0.34 20.21
CA VAL A 290 12.71 -0.03 19.08
C VAL A 290 14.04 0.58 19.54
N SER A 291 14.05 1.33 20.65
CA SER A 291 15.25 2.02 21.10
C SER A 291 16.31 1.07 21.68
N SER A 292 15.88 -0.06 22.26
CA SER A 292 16.76 -1.00 22.96
C SER A 292 16.85 -2.37 22.28
N GLU A 293 15.84 -2.77 21.51
CA GLU A 293 15.76 -4.10 20.89
C GLU A 293 16.09 -4.09 19.39
N ALA A 294 15.94 -2.95 18.70
CA ALA A 294 16.31 -2.88 17.29
C ALA A 294 17.83 -2.72 17.09
N PHE A 295 18.37 -3.41 16.09
CA PHE A 295 19.78 -3.32 15.75
C PHE A 295 20.08 -1.99 15.05
N THR A 296 21.21 -1.39 15.41
CA THR A 296 21.72 -0.16 14.77
C THR A 296 22.80 -0.47 13.73
N ASP A 297 23.47 -1.61 13.87
CA ASP A 297 24.49 -2.12 12.96
C ASP A 297 24.01 -3.43 12.30
N PRO A 298 23.85 -3.46 10.96
CA PRO A 298 23.44 -4.68 10.26
C PRO A 298 24.47 -5.83 10.39
N ALA A 299 25.71 -5.58 10.80
CA ALA A 299 26.67 -6.63 11.13
C ALA A 299 26.26 -7.48 12.34
N SER A 300 25.40 -6.95 13.21
CA SER A 300 24.93 -7.62 14.43
C SER A 300 23.70 -8.52 14.22
N LEU A 301 23.15 -8.55 13.01
CA LEU A 301 21.99 -9.38 12.67
C LEU A 301 22.32 -10.88 12.78
N SER A 302 21.35 -11.65 13.27
CA SER A 302 21.47 -13.10 13.47
C SER A 302 21.63 -13.86 12.15
N ALA A 303 22.17 -15.08 12.24
CA ALA A 303 22.30 -15.98 11.09
C ALA A 303 20.95 -16.37 10.46
N SER A 304 19.85 -16.30 11.22
CA SER A 304 18.49 -16.63 10.74
C SER A 304 17.96 -15.69 9.65
N VAL A 305 18.56 -14.50 9.49
CA VAL A 305 18.16 -13.51 8.48
C VAL A 305 19.30 -13.16 7.51
N ALA A 306 20.36 -13.97 7.49
CA ALA A 306 21.54 -13.71 6.66
C ALA A 306 21.20 -13.61 5.17
N SER A 307 20.26 -14.44 4.68
CA SER A 307 19.78 -14.44 3.29
C SER A 307 19.00 -13.17 2.90
N TYR A 308 18.48 -12.41 3.86
CA TYR A 308 17.67 -11.21 3.61
C TYR A 308 18.49 -9.92 3.69
N LYS A 309 19.66 -9.98 4.35
CA LYS A 309 20.48 -8.83 4.73
C LYS A 309 20.89 -7.97 3.53
N ASP A 310 21.39 -8.58 2.46
CA ASP A 310 21.92 -7.82 1.32
C ASP A 310 20.85 -6.96 0.66
N TYR A 311 19.63 -7.48 0.51
CA TYR A 311 18.51 -6.69 0.00
C TYR A 311 18.14 -5.58 0.99
N VAL A 312 17.86 -5.93 2.25
CA VAL A 312 17.29 -4.97 3.22
C VAL A 312 18.25 -3.82 3.52
N VAL A 313 19.56 -4.09 3.63
CA VAL A 313 20.56 -3.06 3.93
C VAL A 313 20.76 -2.12 2.75
N ASN A 314 20.93 -2.68 1.55
CA ASN A 314 21.34 -1.92 0.35
C ASN A 314 20.18 -1.25 -0.37
N THR A 315 18.95 -1.72 -0.16
CA THR A 315 17.77 -1.09 -0.76
C THR A 315 17.53 0.28 -0.09
N PRO A 316 17.51 1.37 -0.87
CA PRO A 316 17.17 2.69 -0.36
C PRO A 316 15.67 2.76 -0.05
N PHE A 317 15.31 3.62 0.89
CA PHE A 317 13.92 4.04 1.01
C PHE A 317 13.53 4.94 -0.17
N PHE A 318 12.24 5.06 -0.46
CA PHE A 318 11.75 6.10 -1.36
C PHE A 318 12.00 7.48 -0.75
N ALA A 319 12.49 8.40 -1.56
CA ALA A 319 12.57 9.81 -1.23
C ALA A 319 11.19 10.47 -1.36
N PHE A 320 11.04 11.67 -0.79
CA PHE A 320 9.84 12.49 -0.99
C PHE A 320 9.63 12.89 -2.46
N SER A 321 10.65 12.83 -3.30
CA SER A 321 10.50 13.02 -4.75
C SER A 321 9.88 11.83 -5.48
N ASP A 322 9.82 10.67 -4.84
CA ASP A 322 9.33 9.42 -5.43
C ASP A 322 7.84 9.18 -5.15
N ILE A 323 7.21 10.06 -4.34
CA ILE A 323 5.79 10.01 -4.00
C ILE A 323 4.98 11.01 -4.83
N LEU A 324 3.67 10.82 -4.89
CA LEU A 324 2.73 11.74 -5.51
C LEU A 324 2.36 12.89 -4.55
N SER A 325 3.29 13.75 -4.16
CA SER A 325 2.99 14.81 -3.18
C SER A 325 2.08 15.93 -3.74
N ASN A 326 1.90 15.97 -5.07
CA ASN A 326 1.10 17.00 -5.74
C ASN A 326 0.36 16.44 -6.96
N THR A 327 -0.97 16.61 -6.99
CA THR A 327 -1.85 16.09 -8.04
C THR A 327 -1.62 16.74 -9.41
N ALA A 328 -0.96 17.89 -9.49
CA ALA A 328 -0.55 18.49 -10.77
C ALA A 328 0.43 17.59 -11.55
N ALA A 329 1.17 16.71 -10.86
CA ALA A 329 2.03 15.72 -11.50
C ALA A 329 1.24 14.70 -12.35
N LEU A 330 -0.05 14.49 -12.03
CA LEU A 330 -0.93 13.56 -12.75
C LEU A 330 -1.43 14.11 -14.09
N ASN A 331 -1.43 15.43 -14.28
CA ASN A 331 -1.94 16.09 -15.48
C ASN A 331 -0.85 16.31 -16.56
N ALA A 332 0.35 15.76 -16.37
CA ALA A 332 1.46 15.95 -17.31
C ALA A 332 1.14 15.32 -18.68
N GLY A 333 0.77 16.15 -19.66
CA GLY A 333 0.45 15.74 -21.02
C GLY A 333 -1.06 15.63 -21.35
N ASN A 334 -1.96 16.02 -20.44
CA ASN A 334 -3.41 15.95 -20.68
C ASN A 334 -4.13 17.30 -20.46
N PRO A 335 -4.99 17.75 -21.39
CA PRO A 335 -5.78 18.98 -21.22
C PRO A 335 -7.01 18.86 -20.29
N GLN A 336 -7.42 17.66 -19.87
CA GLN A 336 -8.59 17.44 -19.01
C GLN A 336 -8.17 17.31 -17.54
N ALA A 337 -8.43 18.36 -16.75
CA ALA A 337 -8.18 18.36 -15.32
C ALA A 337 -9.02 17.28 -14.61
N GLY A 338 -8.38 16.49 -13.75
CA GLY A 338 -9.09 15.55 -12.89
C GLY A 338 -9.37 14.19 -13.52
N THR A 339 -8.57 13.75 -14.49
CA THR A 339 -8.56 12.37 -15.01
C THR A 339 -7.11 11.87 -15.09
N ILE A 340 -6.84 10.62 -14.68
CA ILE A 340 -5.53 9.98 -14.89
C ILE A 340 -5.67 9.02 -16.06
N TYR A 341 -5.43 9.48 -17.28
CA TYR A 341 -5.44 8.62 -18.46
C TYR A 341 -4.06 8.04 -18.74
N LEU A 342 -4.06 6.88 -19.40
CA LEU A 342 -2.86 6.34 -20.00
C LEU A 342 -2.66 7.03 -21.36
N ASN A 343 -1.45 7.54 -21.60
CA ASN A 343 -1.08 8.12 -22.89
C ASN A 343 -0.59 6.99 -23.80
N TYR A 344 -1.44 6.62 -24.76
CA TYR A 344 -1.21 5.60 -25.78
C TYR A 344 -1.64 6.17 -27.14
#